data_AF-A0A936GYZ7-F1
#
_entry.id   AF-A0A936GYZ7-F1
#
_cell.length_a   1.000
_cell.length_b   1.000
_cell.length_c   1.000
_cell.angle_alpha   90.00
_cell.angle_beta   90.00
_cell.angle_gamma   90.00
#
_symmetry.space_group_name_H-M   'P 1'
#
loop_
_entity.id
_entity.type
_entity.pdbx_description
1 polymer ?
#
loop_
_entity_poly.entity_id
_entity_poly.type
_entity_poly.pdbx_seq_one_letter_code
_entity_poly.pdbx_strand_id
1 'polypeptide(L)'
;MIANSTIEYFALGASVITCVYHLMLYIHQKDRYLLLYSNYLFSLALYLAFRRITDYDSFEVSDNRLAFAFDHPIILYMLASYVYFISIVLDIHNNARIIKFAVYAFYVTSFVFLMVHVYKVFFTEEAYLSRAYFLITKSIMCVFAFTGLFGAWYIRKTPFIRIIIGGGFIYAVFSVFTIVSVYYQISILGFKQYQLYFIGCLFDIMMFSSALGYRNYLMNQETITTQKLLTAESEKNKELLLNQHQILKKENDQKAAQAILNRQLQDEVGSSLSSIHVFADLSADLLQTQPEKSKEYLKRIALQGQQLMDDIGDIIWIANLSEAQKHQDFIGRIKNYSQELLNSGTIEFTLKVEDVFYKTAINNEWLRTQLSKVKAHLKAAASRPDLKKVHLSIECINDQCELRFE
;
A
#
# COMPACT_ATOMS: atom_id res chain seq x y z
N MET A 1 -49.08 38.43 9.87
CA MET A 1 -47.78 39.13 9.81
C MET A 1 -46.62 38.29 10.35
N ILE A 2 -46.80 37.45 11.37
CA ILE A 2 -45.73 36.63 12.00
C ILE A 2 -45.26 35.44 11.14
N ALA A 3 -46.14 34.82 10.34
CA ALA A 3 -45.77 33.68 9.49
C ALA A 3 -44.89 34.06 8.28
N ASN A 4 -44.82 35.35 7.92
CA ASN A 4 -44.13 35.76 6.69
C ASN A 4 -42.61 35.70 6.77
N SER A 5 -42.03 35.70 7.98
CA SER A 5 -40.59 35.76 8.21
C SER A 5 -39.94 34.41 8.56
N THR A 6 -40.71 33.42 9.01
CA THR A 6 -40.14 32.18 9.59
C THR A 6 -39.34 31.36 8.57
N ILE A 7 -39.82 31.26 7.33
CA ILE A 7 -39.13 30.51 6.27
C ILE A 7 -37.83 31.20 5.85
N GLU A 8 -37.83 32.52 5.77
CA GLU A 8 -36.64 33.28 5.39
C GLU A 8 -35.52 33.10 6.44
N TYR A 9 -35.86 33.15 7.73
CA TYR A 9 -34.93 32.86 8.82
C TYR A 9 -34.40 31.42 8.77
N PHE A 10 -35.28 30.46 8.51
CA PHE A 10 -34.90 29.06 8.41
C PHE A 10 -33.96 28.82 7.21
N ALA A 11 -34.28 29.38 6.04
CA ALA A 11 -33.44 29.29 4.85
C ALA A 11 -32.09 29.98 5.04
N LEU A 12 -32.05 31.13 5.73
CA LEU A 12 -30.81 31.82 6.06
C LEU A 12 -29.94 30.94 6.96
N GLY A 13 -30.49 30.42 8.06
CA GLY A 13 -29.78 29.52 8.97
C GLY A 13 -29.25 28.27 8.26
N ALA A 14 -30.09 27.61 7.46
CA ALA A 14 -29.70 26.44 6.68
C ALA A 14 -28.55 26.77 5.71
N SER A 15 -28.67 27.84 4.92
CA SER A 15 -27.64 28.24 3.95
C SER A 15 -26.29 28.54 4.62
N VAL A 16 -26.28 29.24 5.76
CA VAL A 16 -25.05 29.57 6.49
C VAL A 16 -24.38 28.32 7.08
N ILE A 17 -25.15 27.49 7.80
CA ILE A 17 -24.62 26.25 8.41
C ILE A 17 -24.06 25.34 7.32
N THR A 18 -24.83 25.12 6.25
CA THR A 18 -24.41 24.27 5.14
C THR A 18 -23.21 24.88 4.40
N CYS A 19 -23.11 26.20 4.28
CA CYS A 19 -21.97 26.87 3.65
C CYS A 19 -20.67 26.60 4.43
N VAL A 20 -20.70 26.81 5.75
CA VAL A 20 -19.55 26.58 6.64
C VAL A 20 -19.14 25.10 6.62
N TYR A 21 -20.11 24.19 6.69
CA TYR A 21 -19.86 22.74 6.64
C TYR A 21 -19.13 22.35 5.34
N HIS A 22 -19.63 22.79 4.18
CA HIS A 22 -19.01 22.44 2.90
C HIS A 22 -17.66 23.14 2.67
N LEU A 23 -17.45 24.33 3.26
CA LEU A 23 -16.16 25.00 3.23
C LEU A 23 -15.12 24.25 4.07
N MET A 24 -15.50 23.74 5.25
CA MET A 24 -14.63 22.87 6.05
C MET A 24 -14.30 21.56 5.32
N LEU A 25 -15.29 20.93 4.69
CA LEU A 25 -15.05 19.74 3.86
C LEU A 25 -14.09 20.06 2.70
N TYR A 26 -14.22 21.23 2.07
CA TYR A 26 -13.30 21.66 1.03
C TYR A 26 -11.86 21.79 1.52
N ILE A 27 -11.64 22.36 2.71
CA ILE A 27 -10.29 22.47 3.29
C ILE A 27 -9.64 21.09 3.45
N HIS A 28 -10.43 20.07 3.81
CA HIS A 28 -9.94 18.71 3.99
C HIS A 28 -9.72 17.96 2.66
N GLN A 29 -10.69 18.04 1.75
CA GLN A 29 -10.73 17.21 0.53
C GLN A 29 -10.13 17.90 -0.70
N LYS A 30 -10.02 19.23 -0.69
CA LYS A 30 -9.62 20.08 -1.83
C LYS A 30 -10.43 19.85 -3.10
N ASP A 31 -11.68 19.40 -2.98
CA ASP A 31 -12.57 19.18 -4.12
C ASP A 31 -13.21 20.50 -4.58
N ARG A 32 -12.95 20.89 -5.84
CA ARG A 32 -13.47 22.12 -6.44
C ARG A 32 -15.00 22.21 -6.41
N TYR A 33 -15.73 21.10 -6.48
CA TYR A 33 -17.20 21.15 -6.44
C TYR A 33 -17.73 21.69 -5.11
N LEU A 34 -17.05 21.38 -3.99
CA LEU A 34 -17.41 21.88 -2.67
C LEU A 34 -17.24 23.39 -2.57
N LEU A 35 -16.15 23.92 -3.12
CA LEU A 35 -15.89 25.36 -3.14
C LEU A 35 -16.96 26.13 -3.94
N LEU A 36 -17.31 25.60 -5.12
CA LEU A 36 -18.31 26.22 -5.99
C LEU A 36 -19.70 26.21 -5.35
N TYR A 37 -20.05 25.12 -4.67
CA TYR A 37 -21.30 25.03 -3.93
C TYR A 37 -21.32 25.96 -2.71
N SER A 38 -20.23 26.04 -1.94
CA SER A 38 -20.09 27.02 -0.86
C SER A 38 -20.24 28.45 -1.36
N ASN A 39 -19.73 28.79 -2.56
CA ASN A 39 -19.95 30.11 -3.15
C ASN A 39 -21.42 30.39 -3.43
N TYR A 40 -22.16 29.40 -3.95
CA TYR A 40 -23.61 29.52 -4.12
C TYR A 40 -24.32 29.70 -2.78
N LEU A 41 -24.04 28.87 -1.78
CA LEU A 41 -24.67 29.00 -0.46
C LEU A 41 -24.36 30.34 0.21
N PHE A 42 -23.13 30.83 0.07
CA PHE A 42 -22.74 32.15 0.53
C PHE A 42 -23.54 33.25 -0.17
N SER A 43 -23.72 33.17 -1.49
CA SER A 43 -24.52 34.15 -2.24
C SER A 43 -26.00 34.15 -1.84
N LEU A 44 -26.57 32.97 -1.54
CA LEU A 44 -27.93 32.82 -1.03
C LEU A 44 -28.06 33.41 0.38
N ALA A 45 -27.12 33.10 1.27
CA ALA A 45 -27.06 33.66 2.61
C ALA A 45 -26.93 35.19 2.57
N LEU A 46 -26.08 35.71 1.67
CA LEU A 46 -25.89 37.15 1.46
C LEU A 46 -27.19 37.83 1.00
N TYR A 47 -27.91 37.24 0.05
CA TYR A 47 -29.20 37.75 -0.40
C TYR A 47 -30.25 37.78 0.71
N LEU A 48 -30.39 36.68 1.46
CA LEU A 48 -31.32 36.59 2.58
C LEU A 48 -30.97 37.56 3.71
N ALA A 49 -29.68 37.71 4.04
CA ALA A 49 -29.21 38.67 5.02
C ALA A 49 -29.48 40.12 4.58
N PHE A 50 -29.18 40.44 3.31
CA PHE A 50 -29.46 41.76 2.74
C PHE A 50 -30.94 42.13 2.87
N ARG A 51 -31.83 41.28 2.36
CA ARG A 51 -33.28 41.48 2.42
C ARG A 51 -33.77 41.66 3.85
N ARG A 52 -33.17 40.96 4.81
CA ARG A 52 -33.55 41.06 6.22
C ARG A 52 -33.05 42.34 6.90
N ILE A 53 -31.85 42.78 6.58
CA ILE A 53 -31.25 43.99 7.15
C ILE A 53 -31.96 45.24 6.61
N THR A 54 -32.34 45.23 5.33
CA THR A 54 -32.97 46.40 4.68
C THR A 54 -34.49 46.40 4.77
N ASP A 55 -35.13 45.28 5.14
CA ASP A 55 -36.59 45.06 5.14
C ASP A 55 -37.26 45.50 3.84
N TYR A 56 -36.55 45.33 2.72
CA TYR A 56 -36.91 45.88 1.42
C TYR A 56 -37.85 44.92 0.66
N ASP A 57 -39.03 45.40 0.28
CA ASP A 57 -39.94 44.69 -0.63
C ASP A 57 -39.73 45.17 -2.07
N SER A 58 -39.28 44.27 -2.94
CA SER A 58 -39.02 44.57 -4.35
C SER A 58 -40.26 45.07 -5.11
N PHE A 59 -41.48 44.81 -4.65
CA PHE A 59 -42.72 45.10 -5.39
C PHE A 59 -43.51 46.30 -4.88
N GLU A 60 -43.10 46.89 -3.76
CA GLU A 60 -43.71 48.08 -3.18
C GLU A 60 -42.82 49.30 -3.39
N VAL A 61 -43.42 50.50 -3.43
CA VAL A 61 -42.66 51.74 -3.57
C VAL A 61 -41.87 51.96 -2.28
N SER A 62 -40.55 52.06 -2.38
CA SER A 62 -39.67 52.27 -1.23
C SER A 62 -38.82 53.52 -1.41
N ASP A 63 -38.62 54.26 -0.33
CA ASP A 63 -37.70 55.41 -0.30
C ASP A 63 -36.22 54.96 -0.31
N ASN A 64 -35.95 53.67 -0.03
CA ASN A 64 -34.60 53.13 0.08
C ASN A 64 -34.00 52.78 -1.29
N ARG A 65 -33.55 53.80 -2.02
CA ARG A 65 -32.92 53.66 -3.35
C ARG A 65 -31.67 52.79 -3.35
N LEU A 66 -30.90 52.79 -2.25
CA LEU A 66 -29.72 51.93 -2.12
C LEU A 66 -30.13 50.45 -2.08
N ALA A 67 -31.18 50.12 -1.33
CA ALA A 67 -31.68 48.76 -1.30
C ALA A 67 -32.18 48.31 -2.69
N PHE A 68 -32.92 49.15 -3.42
CA PHE A 68 -33.30 48.87 -4.80
C PHE A 68 -32.10 48.63 -5.73
N ALA A 69 -31.04 49.44 -5.59
CA ALA A 69 -29.84 49.32 -6.42
C ALA A 69 -29.14 47.96 -6.23
N PHE A 70 -29.07 47.45 -4.99
CA PHE A 70 -28.37 46.20 -4.67
C PHE A 70 -29.24 44.93 -4.74
N ASP A 71 -30.57 45.03 -4.64
CA ASP A 71 -31.48 43.89 -4.65
C ASP A 71 -31.29 42.99 -5.90
N HIS A 72 -31.38 43.60 -7.08
CA HIS A 72 -31.30 42.85 -8.35
C HIS A 72 -29.90 42.27 -8.65
N PRO A 73 -28.79 43.00 -8.45
CA PRO A 73 -27.46 42.44 -8.59
C PRO A 73 -27.18 41.26 -7.66
N ILE A 74 -27.61 41.31 -6.40
CA ILE A 74 -27.35 40.23 -5.44
C ILE A 74 -28.12 38.96 -5.82
N ILE A 75 -29.41 39.07 -6.18
CA ILE A 75 -30.21 37.90 -6.63
C ILE A 75 -29.66 37.32 -7.94
N LEU A 76 -29.19 38.16 -8.87
CA LEU A 76 -28.57 37.69 -10.11
C LEU A 76 -27.22 37.01 -9.85
N TYR A 77 -26.41 37.53 -8.93
CA TYR A 77 -25.17 36.88 -8.50
C TYR A 77 -25.45 35.48 -7.92
N MET A 78 -26.48 35.36 -7.08
CA MET A 78 -26.90 34.07 -6.54
C MET A 78 -27.30 33.09 -7.66
N LEU A 79 -28.15 33.51 -8.59
CA LEU A 79 -28.57 32.67 -9.72
C LEU A 79 -27.40 32.29 -10.64
N ALA A 80 -26.52 33.24 -10.94
CA ALA A 80 -25.34 33.01 -11.77
C ALA A 80 -24.37 32.03 -11.11
N SER A 81 -24.16 32.14 -9.80
CA SER A 81 -23.29 31.23 -9.03
C SER A 81 -23.87 29.81 -8.99
N TYR A 82 -25.19 29.67 -8.85
CA TYR A 82 -25.89 28.39 -8.90
C TYR A 82 -25.74 27.72 -10.27
N VAL A 83 -26.02 28.45 -11.35
CA VAL A 83 -25.86 27.92 -12.73
C VAL A 83 -24.40 27.57 -13.02
N TYR A 84 -23.45 28.35 -12.51
CA TYR A 84 -22.03 28.06 -12.69
C TYR A 84 -21.65 26.75 -12.00
N PHE A 85 -22.07 26.63 -10.75
CA PHE A 85 -21.90 25.45 -9.93
C PHE A 85 -22.47 24.20 -10.63
N ILE A 86 -23.74 24.23 -11.06
CA ILE A 86 -24.37 23.13 -11.80
C ILE A 86 -23.66 22.85 -13.12
N SER A 87 -23.22 23.87 -13.85
CA SER A 87 -22.60 23.70 -15.15
C SER A 87 -21.30 22.88 -15.10
N ILE A 88 -20.53 23.08 -14.02
CA ILE A 88 -19.29 22.36 -13.77
C ILE A 88 -19.58 20.94 -13.29
N VAL A 89 -20.54 20.76 -12.38
CA VAL A 89 -20.94 19.43 -11.86
C VAL A 89 -21.51 18.52 -12.94
N LEU A 90 -22.28 19.07 -13.88
CA LEU A 90 -22.83 18.33 -15.00
C LEU A 90 -21.79 18.04 -16.10
N ASP A 91 -20.56 18.53 -15.93
CA ASP A 91 -19.45 18.43 -16.88
C ASP A 91 -19.92 18.82 -18.30
N ILE A 92 -20.48 20.02 -18.45
CA ILE A 92 -21.09 20.44 -19.73
C ILE A 92 -20.07 20.54 -20.88
N HIS A 93 -18.77 20.48 -20.58
CA HIS A 93 -17.69 20.47 -21.56
C HIS A 93 -17.81 19.31 -22.57
N ASN A 94 -18.47 18.21 -22.17
CA ASN A 94 -18.61 16.98 -22.93
C ASN A 94 -19.77 17.03 -23.95
N ASN A 95 -19.49 17.50 -25.17
CA ASN A 95 -20.31 17.45 -26.41
C ASN A 95 -21.84 17.70 -26.33
N ALA A 96 -22.37 18.33 -25.28
CA ALA A 96 -23.79 18.57 -25.07
C ALA A 96 -24.22 19.97 -25.56
N ARG A 97 -24.44 20.13 -26.86
CA ARG A 97 -24.75 21.44 -27.50
C ARG A 97 -25.94 22.15 -26.86
N ILE A 98 -27.01 21.41 -26.55
CA ILE A 98 -28.26 21.97 -25.99
C ILE A 98 -28.00 22.55 -24.59
N ILE A 99 -27.26 21.84 -23.75
CA ILE A 99 -26.98 22.31 -22.38
C ILE A 99 -26.04 23.53 -22.40
N LYS A 100 -25.00 23.51 -23.28
CA LYS A 100 -24.11 24.67 -23.49
C LYS A 100 -24.90 25.90 -23.92
N PHE A 101 -25.80 25.75 -24.89
CA PHE A 101 -26.67 26.83 -25.35
C PHE A 101 -27.54 27.37 -24.22
N ALA A 102 -28.20 26.50 -23.45
CA ALA A 102 -29.07 26.91 -22.35
C ALA A 102 -28.30 27.71 -21.28
N VAL A 103 -27.11 27.26 -20.88
CA VAL A 103 -26.26 27.96 -19.91
C VAL A 103 -25.78 29.31 -20.45
N TYR A 104 -25.29 29.36 -21.69
CA TYR A 104 -24.86 30.62 -22.30
C TYR A 104 -26.02 31.62 -22.42
N ALA A 105 -27.18 31.17 -22.90
CA ALA A 105 -28.37 31.99 -23.00
C ALA A 105 -28.84 32.50 -21.63
N PHE A 106 -28.73 31.68 -20.58
CA PHE A 106 -29.02 32.10 -19.20
C PHE A 106 -28.10 33.24 -18.74
N TYR A 107 -26.79 33.16 -19.00
CA TYR A 107 -25.86 34.24 -18.63
C TYR A 107 -26.07 35.51 -19.43
N VAL A 108 -26.26 35.40 -20.75
CA VAL A 108 -26.53 36.56 -21.61
C VAL A 108 -27.80 37.27 -21.17
N THR A 109 -28.88 36.53 -20.91
CA THR A 109 -30.14 37.14 -20.44
C THR A 109 -30.01 37.73 -19.04
N SER A 110 -29.30 37.08 -18.12
CA SER A 110 -28.99 37.64 -16.80
C SER A 110 -28.24 38.97 -16.90
N PHE A 111 -27.25 39.06 -17.80
CA PHE A 111 -26.48 40.28 -18.03
C PHE A 111 -27.33 41.40 -18.65
N VAL A 112 -28.19 41.08 -19.63
CA VAL A 112 -29.12 42.05 -20.21
C VAL A 112 -30.06 42.61 -19.14
N PHE A 113 -30.63 41.76 -18.29
CA PHE A 113 -31.51 42.22 -17.20
C PHE A 113 -30.77 43.04 -16.14
N LEU A 114 -29.50 42.73 -15.87
CA LEU A 114 -28.65 43.57 -15.03
C LEU A 114 -28.49 44.97 -15.65
N MET A 115 -28.22 45.06 -16.95
CA MET A 115 -28.07 46.35 -17.64
C MET A 115 -29.37 47.16 -17.65
N VAL A 116 -30.52 46.51 -17.82
CA VAL A 116 -31.83 47.17 -17.71
C VAL A 116 -32.07 47.67 -16.27
N HIS A 117 -31.69 46.91 -15.25
CA HIS A 117 -31.78 47.34 -13.85
C HIS A 117 -30.87 48.54 -13.57
N VAL A 118 -29.60 48.48 -13.99
CA VAL A 118 -28.64 49.59 -13.87
C VAL A 118 -29.19 50.85 -14.55
N TYR A 119 -29.76 50.70 -15.75
CA TYR A 119 -30.41 51.82 -16.43
C TYR A 119 -31.53 52.42 -15.59
N LYS A 120 -32.42 51.60 -15.01
CA LYS A 120 -33.48 52.09 -14.13
C LYS A 120 -32.93 52.83 -12.91
N VAL A 121 -31.91 52.28 -12.25
CA VAL A 121 -31.31 52.90 -11.06
C VAL A 121 -30.74 54.29 -11.34
N PHE A 122 -30.13 54.52 -12.51
CA PHE A 122 -29.50 55.80 -12.84
C PHE A 122 -30.41 56.80 -13.57
N PHE A 123 -31.35 56.32 -14.39
CA PHE A 123 -32.11 57.17 -15.30
C PHE A 123 -33.61 57.27 -14.97
N THR A 124 -34.10 56.52 -13.99
CA THR A 124 -35.50 56.60 -13.54
C THR A 124 -35.59 56.88 -12.05
N GLU A 125 -36.62 57.58 -11.62
CA GLU A 125 -36.90 57.81 -10.19
C GLU A 125 -37.67 56.66 -9.52
N GLU A 126 -38.04 55.64 -10.30
CA GLU A 126 -38.76 54.46 -9.82
C GLU A 126 -37.86 53.60 -8.93
N ALA A 127 -38.23 53.46 -7.66
CA ALA A 127 -37.57 52.60 -6.68
C ALA A 127 -38.40 51.35 -6.36
N TYR A 128 -38.94 50.70 -7.40
CA TYR A 128 -39.68 49.44 -7.28
C TYR A 128 -39.60 48.61 -8.55
N LEU A 129 -39.84 47.31 -8.44
CA LEU A 129 -39.88 46.38 -9.54
C LEU A 129 -41.32 46.12 -9.98
N SER A 130 -41.66 46.50 -11.21
CA SER A 130 -42.96 46.14 -11.79
C SER A 130 -43.15 44.62 -11.83
N ARG A 131 -44.33 44.15 -11.39
CA ARG A 131 -44.69 42.72 -11.39
C ARG A 131 -44.68 42.11 -12.80
N ALA A 132 -45.04 42.89 -13.81
CA ALA A 132 -44.97 42.45 -15.21
C ALA A 132 -43.52 42.26 -15.68
N TYR A 133 -42.62 43.16 -15.26
CA TYR A 133 -41.18 43.02 -15.54
C TYR A 133 -40.62 41.77 -14.86
N PHE A 134 -40.97 41.52 -13.60
CA PHE A 134 -40.58 40.30 -12.89
C PHE A 134 -41.08 39.03 -13.60
N LEU A 135 -42.35 39.00 -14.00
CA LEU A 135 -42.95 37.87 -14.73
C LEU A 135 -42.16 37.54 -16.00
N ILE A 136 -41.92 38.54 -16.86
CA ILE A 136 -41.26 38.34 -18.16
C ILE A 136 -39.82 37.86 -17.95
N THR A 137 -39.05 38.60 -17.15
CA THR A 137 -37.61 38.33 -16.96
C THR A 137 -37.38 36.96 -16.34
N LYS A 138 -38.12 36.60 -15.28
CA LYS A 138 -37.95 35.32 -14.59
C LYS A 138 -38.52 34.14 -15.38
N SER A 139 -39.57 34.32 -16.18
CA SER A 139 -40.06 33.27 -17.08
C SER A 139 -39.02 32.89 -18.13
N ILE A 140 -38.34 33.89 -18.72
CA ILE A 140 -37.26 33.65 -19.70
C ILE A 140 -36.12 32.84 -19.07
N MET A 141 -35.66 33.25 -17.88
CA MET A 141 -34.61 32.51 -17.16
C MET A 141 -35.04 31.07 -16.82
N CYS A 142 -36.30 30.89 -16.43
CA CYS A 142 -36.86 29.58 -16.08
C CYS A 142 -36.93 28.63 -17.28
N VAL A 143 -37.28 29.14 -18.48
CA VAL A 143 -37.27 28.34 -19.73
C VAL A 143 -35.87 27.81 -20.03
N PHE A 144 -34.83 28.65 -19.90
CA PHE A 144 -33.45 28.18 -20.09
C PHE A 144 -33.01 27.19 -19.02
N ALA A 145 -33.40 27.41 -17.76
CA ALA A 145 -33.12 26.47 -16.67
C ALA A 145 -33.74 25.09 -16.93
N PHE A 146 -35.03 25.02 -17.29
CA PHE A 146 -35.68 23.76 -17.64
C PHE A 146 -35.06 23.08 -18.85
N THR A 147 -34.72 23.84 -19.90
CA THR A 147 -34.06 23.29 -21.09
C THR A 147 -32.71 22.66 -20.74
N GLY A 148 -31.92 23.33 -19.90
CA GLY A 148 -30.63 22.81 -19.42
C GLY A 148 -30.79 21.56 -18.56
N LEU A 149 -31.70 21.57 -17.59
CA LEU A 149 -31.96 20.44 -16.68
C LEU A 149 -32.53 19.22 -17.41
N PHE A 150 -33.47 19.42 -18.33
CA PHE A 150 -34.04 18.36 -19.15
C PHE A 150 -32.98 17.75 -20.07
N GLY A 151 -32.19 18.59 -20.75
CA GLY A 151 -31.05 18.09 -21.55
C GLY A 151 -30.06 17.28 -20.71
N ALA A 152 -29.77 17.72 -19.49
CA ALA A 152 -28.89 17.01 -18.57
C ALA A 152 -29.45 15.65 -18.12
N TRP A 153 -30.77 15.56 -17.87
CA TRP A 153 -31.43 14.35 -17.41
C TRP A 153 -31.29 13.17 -18.38
N TYR A 154 -31.37 13.41 -19.69
CA TYR A 154 -31.23 12.35 -20.70
C TYR A 154 -29.79 11.90 -20.89
N ILE A 155 -28.83 12.82 -20.79
CA ILE A 155 -27.42 12.55 -21.10
C ILE A 155 -26.71 11.90 -19.92
N ARG A 156 -26.96 12.36 -18.69
CA ARG A 156 -26.20 11.95 -17.50
C ARG A 156 -26.95 10.90 -16.68
N LYS A 157 -26.30 9.75 -16.45
CA LYS A 157 -26.94 8.57 -15.82
C LYS A 157 -26.42 8.22 -14.43
N THR A 158 -25.36 8.87 -13.93
CA THR A 158 -24.81 8.54 -12.62
C THR A 158 -25.80 8.92 -11.51
N PRO A 159 -25.92 8.11 -10.44
CA PRO A 159 -26.88 8.36 -9.36
C PRO A 159 -26.62 9.71 -8.67
N PHE A 160 -25.34 10.05 -8.45
CA PHE A 160 -24.90 11.35 -7.95
C PHE A 160 -25.48 12.52 -8.76
N ILE A 161 -25.32 12.49 -10.09
CA ILE A 161 -25.80 13.58 -10.97
C ILE A 161 -27.33 13.63 -11.00
N ARG A 162 -28.01 12.47 -10.97
CA ARG A 162 -29.48 12.43 -10.99
C ARG A 162 -30.12 13.06 -9.76
N ILE A 163 -29.54 12.88 -8.57
CA ILE A 163 -30.02 13.54 -7.36
C ILE A 163 -29.92 15.06 -7.50
N ILE A 164 -28.81 15.56 -8.05
CA ILE A 164 -28.56 16.99 -8.25
C ILE A 164 -29.53 17.58 -9.27
N ILE A 165 -29.72 16.91 -10.41
CA ILE A 165 -30.69 17.35 -11.42
C ILE A 165 -32.11 17.32 -10.84
N GLY A 166 -32.44 16.32 -10.03
CA GLY A 166 -33.73 16.24 -9.32
C GLY A 166 -33.96 17.43 -8.39
N GLY A 167 -32.95 17.81 -7.59
CA GLY A 167 -32.98 19.03 -6.78
C GLY A 167 -33.21 20.29 -7.61
N GLY A 168 -32.45 20.45 -8.71
CA GLY A 168 -32.61 21.57 -9.63
C GLY A 168 -33.99 21.64 -10.30
N PHE A 169 -34.60 20.50 -10.63
CA PHE A 169 -35.97 20.46 -11.15
C PHE A 169 -36.99 20.92 -10.10
N ILE A 170 -36.88 20.44 -8.86
CA ILE A 170 -37.76 20.88 -7.77
C ILE A 170 -37.62 22.39 -7.57
N TYR A 171 -36.39 22.89 -7.52
CA TYR A 171 -36.10 24.32 -7.42
C TYR A 171 -36.69 25.14 -8.58
N ALA A 172 -36.58 24.66 -9.82
CA ALA A 172 -37.18 25.31 -10.99
C ALA A 172 -38.71 25.33 -10.93
N VAL A 173 -39.35 24.25 -10.45
CA VAL A 173 -40.82 24.18 -10.25
C VAL A 173 -41.28 25.20 -9.21
N PHE A 174 -40.61 25.28 -8.06
CA PHE A 174 -40.92 26.29 -7.04
C PHE A 174 -40.69 27.71 -7.55
N SER A 175 -39.71 27.92 -8.44
CA SER A 175 -39.49 29.21 -9.11
C SER A 175 -40.68 29.60 -10.00
N VAL A 176 -41.29 28.65 -10.74
CA VAL A 176 -42.53 28.90 -11.49
C VAL A 176 -43.68 29.28 -10.56
N PHE A 177 -43.84 28.57 -9.43
CA PHE A 177 -44.87 28.92 -8.45
C PHE A 177 -44.66 30.32 -7.85
N THR A 178 -43.41 30.73 -7.61
CA THR A 178 -43.11 32.12 -7.21
C THR A 178 -43.51 33.12 -8.27
N ILE A 179 -43.20 32.87 -9.55
CA ILE A 179 -43.58 33.76 -10.65
C ILE A 179 -45.11 33.95 -10.69
N VAL A 180 -45.88 32.86 -10.61
CA VAL A 180 -47.35 32.89 -10.60
C VAL A 180 -47.87 33.61 -9.35
N SER A 181 -47.34 33.29 -8.17
CA SER A 181 -47.77 33.90 -6.90
C SER A 181 -47.49 35.41 -6.86
N VAL A 182 -46.34 35.87 -7.35
CA VAL A 182 -45.99 37.31 -7.39
C VAL A 182 -46.91 38.09 -8.33
N TYR A 183 -47.18 37.53 -9.52
CA TYR A 183 -47.96 38.23 -10.54
C TYR A 183 -49.45 38.32 -10.16
N TYR A 184 -50.06 37.20 -9.78
CA TYR A 184 -51.48 37.15 -9.41
C TYR A 184 -51.77 37.52 -7.96
N GLN A 185 -50.73 37.74 -7.15
CA GLN A 185 -50.84 38.04 -5.71
C GLN A 185 -51.57 36.96 -4.88
N ILE A 186 -51.60 35.73 -5.38
CA ILE A 186 -52.25 34.59 -4.72
C ILE A 186 -51.28 33.87 -3.78
N SER A 187 -51.82 33.31 -2.70
CA SER A 187 -51.09 32.35 -1.86
C SER A 187 -51.22 30.95 -2.44
N ILE A 188 -50.11 30.29 -2.75
CA ILE A 188 -50.08 28.89 -3.19
C ILE A 188 -49.58 28.06 -2.01
N LEU A 189 -50.33 27.03 -1.62
CA LEU A 189 -50.00 26.16 -0.47
C LEU A 189 -49.80 26.95 0.85
N GLY A 190 -50.48 28.08 1.02
CA GLY A 190 -50.35 28.95 2.19
C GLY A 190 -49.14 29.89 2.17
N PHE A 191 -48.27 29.80 1.15
CA PHE A 191 -47.08 30.64 1.00
C PHE A 191 -47.29 31.74 -0.04
N LYS A 192 -46.64 32.89 0.17
CA LYS A 192 -46.76 34.07 -0.70
C LYS A 192 -45.41 34.44 -1.31
N GLN A 193 -45.44 34.83 -2.58
CA GLN A 193 -44.33 35.47 -3.29
C GLN A 193 -43.01 34.68 -3.19
N TYR A 194 -41.96 35.26 -2.60
CA TYR A 194 -40.62 34.70 -2.49
C TYR A 194 -40.50 33.51 -1.52
N GLN A 195 -41.48 33.26 -0.66
CA GLN A 195 -41.43 32.11 0.27
C GLN A 195 -41.36 30.78 -0.47
N LEU A 196 -42.11 30.65 -1.58
CA LEU A 196 -42.09 29.46 -2.42
C LEU A 196 -40.70 29.23 -3.03
N TYR A 197 -40.02 30.30 -3.44
CA TYR A 197 -38.67 30.26 -3.96
C TYR A 197 -37.68 29.75 -2.91
N PHE A 198 -37.78 30.24 -1.66
CA PHE A 198 -36.93 29.77 -0.57
C PHE A 198 -37.20 28.32 -0.17
N ILE A 199 -38.45 27.84 -0.27
CA ILE A 199 -38.76 26.41 -0.14
C ILE A 199 -38.04 25.60 -1.23
N GLY A 200 -38.05 26.09 -2.47
CA GLY A 200 -37.27 25.51 -3.56
C GLY A 200 -35.77 25.43 -3.23
N CYS A 201 -35.18 26.53 -2.72
CA CYS A 201 -33.78 26.55 -2.30
C CYS A 201 -33.49 25.53 -1.20
N LEU A 202 -34.39 25.37 -0.22
CA LEU A 202 -34.21 24.40 0.86
C LEU A 202 -34.19 22.96 0.33
N PHE A 203 -35.09 22.61 -0.59
CA PHE A 203 -35.07 21.30 -1.24
C PHE A 203 -33.79 21.07 -2.04
N ASP A 204 -33.33 22.08 -2.76
CA ASP A 204 -32.06 22.03 -3.49
C ASP A 204 -30.87 21.81 -2.55
N ILE A 205 -30.80 22.56 -1.44
CA ILE A 205 -29.77 22.39 -0.40
C ILE A 205 -29.78 20.96 0.15
N MET A 206 -30.96 20.41 0.46
CA MET A 206 -31.09 19.07 1.00
C MET A 206 -30.66 17.99 -0.01
N MET A 207 -31.16 18.06 -1.25
CA MET A 207 -30.79 17.13 -2.31
C MET A 207 -29.31 17.19 -2.62
N PHE A 208 -28.75 18.40 -2.68
CA PHE A 208 -27.35 18.58 -3.01
C PHE A 208 -26.42 18.09 -1.90
N SER A 209 -26.74 18.42 -0.64
CA SER A 209 -25.99 17.93 0.52
C SER A 209 -26.04 16.40 0.60
N SER A 210 -27.19 15.79 0.26
CA SER A 210 -27.33 14.33 0.16
C SER A 210 -26.46 13.74 -0.96
N ALA A 211 -26.46 14.35 -2.15
CA ALA A 211 -25.64 13.90 -3.28
C ALA A 211 -24.14 13.94 -2.94
N LEU A 212 -23.67 15.03 -2.35
CA LEU A 212 -22.28 15.14 -1.90
C LEU A 212 -21.95 14.15 -0.78
N GLY A 213 -22.86 13.94 0.17
CA GLY A 213 -22.70 12.92 1.22
C GLY A 213 -22.51 11.53 0.64
N TYR A 214 -23.33 11.15 -0.35
CA TYR A 214 -23.20 9.88 -1.06
C TYR A 214 -21.86 9.73 -1.77
N ARG A 215 -21.41 10.79 -2.47
CA ARG A 215 -20.10 10.77 -3.14
C ARG A 215 -18.94 10.66 -2.14
N ASN A 216 -19.00 11.38 -1.03
CA ASN A 216 -17.99 11.33 0.02
C ASN A 216 -17.89 9.92 0.63
N TYR A 217 -19.04 9.28 0.85
CA TYR A 217 -19.09 7.88 1.28
C TYR A 217 -18.37 6.93 0.31
N LEU A 218 -18.64 7.05 -1.00
CA LEU A 218 -17.96 6.23 -2.02
C LEU A 218 -16.44 6.46 -2.03
N MET A 219 -16.00 7.72 -2.01
CA MET A 219 -14.57 8.06 -2.00
C MET A 219 -13.85 7.52 -0.76
N ASN A 220 -14.50 7.56 0.40
CA ASN A 220 -13.95 6.97 1.62
C ASN A 220 -13.85 5.44 1.52
N GLN A 221 -14.82 4.77 0.90
CA GLN A 221 -14.74 3.32 0.66
C GLN A 221 -13.61 2.94 -0.30
N GLU A 222 -13.41 3.71 -1.37
CA GLU A 222 -12.30 3.52 -2.30
C GLU A 222 -10.95 3.69 -1.59
N THR A 223 -10.83 4.71 -0.73
CA THR A 223 -9.62 4.95 0.09
C THR A 223 -9.34 3.79 1.05
N ILE A 224 -10.36 3.31 1.77
CA ILE A 224 -10.22 2.17 2.69
C ILE A 224 -9.82 0.90 1.93
N THR A 225 -10.40 0.67 0.76
CA THR A 225 -10.10 -0.52 -0.07
C THR A 225 -8.67 -0.47 -0.57
N THR A 226 -8.24 0.69 -1.08
CA THR A 226 -6.87 0.92 -1.55
C THR A 226 -5.86 0.71 -0.41
N GLN A 227 -6.14 1.24 0.78
CA GLN A 227 -5.28 1.08 1.95
C GLN A 227 -5.16 -0.38 2.41
N LYS A 228 -6.23 -1.18 2.30
CA LYS A 228 -6.20 -2.62 2.59
C LYS A 228 -5.32 -3.38 1.59
N LEU A 229 -5.44 -3.07 0.30
CA LEU A 229 -4.61 -3.68 -0.75
C LEU A 229 -3.13 -3.38 -0.56
N LEU A 230 -2.79 -2.11 -0.27
CA LEU A 230 -1.41 -1.70 0.02
C LEU A 230 -0.83 -2.39 1.25
N THR A 231 -1.63 -2.54 2.31
CA THR A 231 -1.21 -3.27 3.51
C THR A 231 -0.92 -4.74 3.20
N ALA A 232 -1.79 -5.40 2.45
CA ALA A 232 -1.60 -6.80 2.06
C ALA A 232 -0.36 -7.00 1.16
N GLU A 233 -0.10 -6.07 0.23
CA GLU A 233 1.11 -6.09 -0.60
C GLU A 233 2.37 -5.87 0.24
N SER A 234 2.32 -4.95 1.20
CA SER A 234 3.42 -4.69 2.15
C SER A 234 3.74 -5.92 3.01
N GLU A 235 2.73 -6.63 3.51
CA GLU A 235 2.92 -7.88 4.26
C GLU A 235 3.56 -8.97 3.42
N LYS A 236 3.09 -9.17 2.18
CA LYS A 236 3.70 -10.11 1.24
C LYS A 236 5.16 -9.76 0.93
N ASN A 237 5.47 -8.47 0.77
CA ASN A 237 6.85 -8.01 0.55
C ASN A 237 7.74 -8.26 1.77
N LYS A 238 7.23 -8.10 3.00
CA LYS A 238 7.96 -8.46 4.22
C LYS A 238 8.25 -9.96 4.28
N GLU A 239 7.28 -10.80 3.93
CA GLU A 239 7.47 -12.25 3.89
C GLU A 239 8.54 -12.65 2.87
N LEU A 240 8.50 -12.07 1.66
CA LEU A 240 9.52 -12.31 0.64
C LEU A 240 10.91 -11.88 1.10
N LEU A 241 11.04 -10.74 1.78
CA LEU A 241 12.32 -10.29 2.34
C LEU A 241 12.86 -11.24 3.41
N LEU A 242 11.99 -11.76 4.29
CA LEU A 242 12.38 -12.76 5.28
C LEU A 242 12.85 -14.06 4.62
N ASN A 243 12.14 -14.53 3.61
CA ASN A 243 12.53 -15.71 2.83
C ASN A 243 13.87 -15.50 2.11
N GLN A 244 14.09 -14.33 1.50
CA GLN A 244 15.38 -13.97 0.90
C GLN A 244 16.51 -13.95 1.94
N HIS A 245 16.27 -13.38 3.12
CA HIS A 245 17.26 -13.36 4.18
C HIS A 245 17.63 -14.78 4.67
N GLN A 246 16.65 -15.67 4.77
CA GLN A 246 16.90 -17.09 5.12
C GLN A 246 17.73 -17.82 4.06
N ILE A 247 17.44 -17.59 2.77
CA ILE A 247 18.20 -18.18 1.66
C ILE A 247 19.65 -17.67 1.69
N LEU A 248 19.84 -16.36 1.78
CA LEU A 248 21.17 -15.76 1.84
C LEU A 248 21.98 -16.26 3.04
N LYS A 249 21.33 -16.46 4.19
CA LYS A 249 21.99 -17.04 5.36
C LYS A 249 22.48 -18.47 5.09
N LYS A 250 21.63 -19.32 4.51
CA LYS A 250 22.02 -20.70 4.13
C LYS A 250 23.17 -20.70 3.12
N GLU A 251 23.13 -19.84 2.11
CA GLU A 251 24.22 -19.72 1.13
C GLU A 251 25.53 -19.25 1.79
N ASN A 252 25.45 -18.31 2.74
CA ASN A 252 26.62 -17.84 3.46
C ASN A 252 27.22 -18.94 4.37
N ASP A 253 26.36 -19.69 5.07
CA ASP A 253 26.78 -20.82 5.90
C ASP A 253 27.46 -21.91 5.04
N GLN A 254 26.92 -22.21 3.86
CA GLN A 254 27.54 -23.11 2.89
C GLN A 254 28.90 -22.62 2.40
N LYS A 255 29.02 -21.33 2.06
CA LYS A 255 30.30 -20.73 1.65
C LYS A 255 31.33 -20.78 2.77
N ALA A 256 30.91 -20.53 4.02
CA ALA A 256 31.79 -20.62 5.18
C ALA A 256 32.28 -22.06 5.39
N ALA A 257 31.41 -23.06 5.29
CA ALA A 257 31.79 -24.47 5.37
C ALA A 257 32.78 -24.86 4.27
N GLN A 258 32.54 -24.41 3.03
CA GLN A 258 33.44 -24.65 1.90
C GLN A 258 34.81 -23.98 2.09
N ALA A 259 34.86 -22.77 2.66
CA ALA A 259 36.12 -22.09 2.97
C ALA A 259 36.94 -22.86 4.03
N ILE A 260 36.28 -23.41 5.06
CA ILE A 260 36.94 -24.25 6.07
C ILE A 260 37.51 -25.51 5.42
N LEU A 261 36.73 -26.20 4.58
CA LEU A 261 37.17 -27.37 3.84
C LEU A 261 38.41 -27.06 2.98
N ASN A 262 38.36 -25.99 2.18
CA ASN A 262 39.47 -25.60 1.32
C ASN A 262 40.75 -25.31 2.12
N ARG A 263 40.62 -24.65 3.27
CA ARG A 263 41.75 -24.37 4.16
C ARG A 263 42.36 -25.65 4.72
N GLN A 264 41.54 -26.58 5.20
CA GLN A 264 42.00 -27.87 5.72
C GLN A 264 42.72 -28.69 4.65
N LEU A 265 42.17 -28.74 3.43
CA LEU A 265 42.84 -29.39 2.30
C LEU A 265 44.18 -28.72 1.99
N GLN A 266 44.26 -27.39 1.98
CA GLN A 266 45.51 -26.67 1.72
C GLN A 266 46.59 -26.96 2.78
N ASP A 267 46.22 -27.04 4.06
CA ASP A 267 47.15 -27.30 5.16
C ASP A 267 47.73 -28.74 5.09
N GLU A 268 46.90 -29.75 4.82
CA GLU A 268 47.36 -31.15 4.71
C GLU A 268 48.15 -31.42 3.43
N VAL A 269 47.65 -30.92 2.30
CA VAL A 269 48.35 -31.06 1.02
C VAL A 269 49.68 -30.31 1.06
N GLY A 270 49.71 -29.09 1.60
CA GLY A 270 50.92 -28.26 1.65
C GLY A 270 52.05 -28.87 2.49
N SER A 271 51.74 -29.35 3.70
CA SER A 271 52.74 -29.92 4.61
C SER A 271 53.30 -31.27 4.12
N SER A 272 52.42 -32.14 3.62
CA SER A 272 52.81 -33.46 3.11
C SER A 272 53.56 -33.38 1.78
N LEU A 273 53.12 -32.52 0.85
CA LEU A 273 53.80 -32.33 -0.42
C LEU A 273 55.20 -31.73 -0.25
N SER A 274 55.35 -30.80 0.70
CA SER A 274 56.66 -30.24 1.08
C SER A 274 57.61 -31.35 1.58
N SER A 275 57.12 -32.24 2.45
CA SER A 275 57.91 -33.37 2.96
C SER A 275 58.30 -34.36 1.85
N ILE A 276 57.35 -34.69 0.97
CA ILE A 276 57.59 -35.55 -0.20
C ILE A 276 58.65 -34.94 -1.11
N HIS A 277 58.59 -33.63 -1.38
CA HIS A 277 59.56 -32.92 -2.20
C HIS A 277 60.98 -33.01 -1.59
N VAL A 278 61.12 -32.71 -0.29
CA VAL A 278 62.41 -32.80 0.41
C VAL A 278 62.99 -34.21 0.33
N PHE A 279 62.17 -35.24 0.58
CA PHE A 279 62.65 -36.62 0.47
C PHE A 279 62.96 -37.01 -0.98
N ALA A 280 62.24 -36.48 -1.97
CA ALA A 280 62.52 -36.75 -3.38
C ALA A 280 63.88 -36.17 -3.79
N ASP A 281 64.18 -34.93 -3.41
CA ASP A 281 65.47 -34.28 -3.66
C ASP A 281 66.61 -35.04 -2.99
N LEU A 282 66.47 -35.37 -1.70
CA LEU A 282 67.47 -36.16 -0.96
C LEU A 282 67.67 -37.56 -1.54
N SER A 283 66.59 -38.19 -2.04
CA SER A 283 66.68 -39.49 -2.72
C SER A 283 67.49 -39.39 -4.01
N ALA A 284 67.28 -38.34 -4.80
CA ALA A 284 67.98 -38.11 -6.05
C ALA A 284 69.47 -37.84 -5.82
N ASP A 285 69.82 -37.00 -4.85
CA ASP A 285 71.20 -36.66 -4.51
C ASP A 285 72.01 -37.85 -3.97
N LEU A 286 71.36 -38.72 -3.19
CA LEU A 286 72.02 -39.86 -2.56
C LEU A 286 71.99 -41.14 -3.41
N LEU A 287 71.35 -41.12 -4.59
CA LEU A 287 71.13 -42.30 -5.42
C LEU A 287 72.44 -43.00 -5.83
N GLN A 288 73.48 -42.22 -6.15
CA GLN A 288 74.78 -42.75 -6.58
C GLN A 288 75.75 -42.98 -5.41
N THR A 289 75.64 -42.20 -4.33
CA THR A 289 76.62 -42.19 -3.24
C THR A 289 76.22 -43.09 -2.07
N GLN A 290 74.92 -43.18 -1.76
CA GLN A 290 74.36 -43.97 -0.66
C GLN A 290 73.02 -44.61 -1.09
N PRO A 291 73.06 -45.58 -2.02
CA PRO A 291 71.86 -46.14 -2.65
C PRO A 291 70.85 -46.74 -1.67
N GLU A 292 71.31 -47.30 -0.55
CA GLU A 292 70.41 -47.82 0.51
C GLU A 292 69.62 -46.71 1.20
N LYS A 293 70.21 -45.53 1.45
CA LYS A 293 69.49 -44.39 2.02
C LYS A 293 68.54 -43.75 1.02
N SER A 294 68.91 -43.70 -0.25
CA SER A 294 68.01 -43.26 -1.33
C SER A 294 66.77 -44.16 -1.42
N LYS A 295 66.97 -45.49 -1.33
CA LYS A 295 65.87 -46.46 -1.28
C LYS A 295 64.98 -46.28 -0.04
N GLU A 296 65.56 -45.93 1.11
CA GLU A 296 64.81 -45.60 2.32
C GLU A 296 63.92 -44.36 2.13
N TYR A 297 64.46 -43.28 1.57
CA TYR A 297 63.70 -42.06 1.31
C TYR A 297 62.60 -42.26 0.26
N LEU A 298 62.84 -43.04 -0.80
CA LEU A 298 61.79 -43.44 -1.75
C LEU A 298 60.66 -44.23 -1.07
N LYS A 299 61.00 -45.12 -0.12
CA LYS A 299 60.00 -45.82 0.70
C LYS A 299 59.22 -44.85 1.59
N ARG A 300 59.87 -43.84 2.17
CA ARG A 300 59.20 -42.79 2.95
C ARG A 300 58.26 -41.95 2.09
N ILE A 301 58.62 -41.60 0.86
CA ILE A 301 57.75 -40.91 -0.10
C ILE A 301 56.50 -41.74 -0.40
N ALA A 302 56.66 -43.02 -0.72
CA ALA A 302 55.52 -43.91 -1.00
C ALA A 302 54.56 -44.00 0.20
N LEU A 303 55.11 -44.13 1.41
CA LEU A 303 54.32 -44.16 2.65
C LEU A 303 53.63 -42.82 2.94
N GLN A 304 54.32 -41.69 2.77
CA GLN A 304 53.74 -40.36 2.96
C GLN A 304 52.67 -40.03 1.92
N GLY A 305 52.87 -40.42 0.66
CA GLY A 305 51.87 -40.23 -0.40
C GLY A 305 50.60 -41.05 -0.14
N GLN A 306 50.75 -42.29 0.35
CA GLN A 306 49.61 -43.10 0.74
C GLN A 306 48.88 -42.52 1.96
N GLN A 307 49.61 -42.05 2.97
CA GLN A 307 49.03 -41.40 4.14
C GLN A 307 48.29 -40.09 3.77
N LEU A 308 48.86 -39.27 2.88
CA LEU A 308 48.22 -38.06 2.38
C LEU A 308 46.88 -38.37 1.68
N MET A 309 46.81 -39.41 0.85
CA MET A 309 45.56 -39.83 0.22
C MET A 309 44.52 -40.30 1.24
N ASP A 310 44.94 -41.05 2.26
CA ASP A 310 44.07 -41.48 3.36
C ASP A 310 43.52 -40.27 4.15
N ASP A 311 44.35 -39.26 4.40
CA ASP A 311 44.01 -38.06 5.16
C ASP A 311 43.08 -37.11 4.38
N ILE A 312 43.31 -36.93 3.07
CA ILE A 312 42.38 -36.21 2.18
C ILE A 312 41.04 -36.93 2.12
N GLY A 313 41.04 -38.26 2.04
CA GLY A 313 39.83 -39.07 2.07
C GLY A 313 39.01 -38.86 3.35
N ASP A 314 39.68 -38.75 4.50
CA ASP A 314 39.03 -38.41 5.78
C ASP A 314 38.51 -36.98 5.81
N ILE A 315 39.25 -36.00 5.29
CA ILE A 315 38.79 -34.60 5.22
C ILE A 315 37.53 -34.48 4.37
N ILE A 316 37.53 -35.07 3.16
CA ILE A 316 36.37 -35.05 2.26
C ILE A 316 35.19 -35.77 2.91
N TRP A 317 35.43 -36.89 3.60
CA TRP A 317 34.37 -37.62 4.28
C TRP A 317 33.77 -36.79 5.43
N ILE A 318 34.60 -36.22 6.31
CA ILE A 318 34.15 -35.36 7.43
C ILE A 318 33.39 -34.13 6.91
N ALA A 319 33.83 -33.53 5.80
CA ALA A 319 33.18 -32.37 5.21
C ALA A 319 31.79 -32.65 4.63
N ASN A 320 31.48 -33.91 4.30
CA ASN A 320 30.18 -34.33 3.78
C ASN A 320 29.25 -34.93 4.85
N LEU A 321 29.63 -34.88 6.13
CA LEU A 321 28.81 -35.38 7.22
C LEU A 321 27.59 -34.49 7.46
N SER A 322 26.43 -35.12 7.60
CA SER A 322 25.23 -34.49 8.12
C SER A 322 25.29 -34.45 9.66
N GLU A 323 25.05 -33.28 10.27
CA GLU A 323 25.02 -33.16 11.74
C GLU A 323 24.00 -34.12 12.39
N ALA A 324 22.90 -34.44 11.69
CA ALA A 324 21.89 -35.37 12.21
C ALA A 324 22.34 -36.84 12.24
N GLN A 325 23.33 -37.23 11.43
CA GLN A 325 23.78 -38.62 11.27
C GLN A 325 25.25 -38.83 11.67
N LYS A 326 25.90 -37.78 12.14
CA LYS A 326 27.33 -37.69 12.44
C LYS A 326 27.88 -38.86 13.27
N HIS A 327 27.18 -39.28 14.31
CA HIS A 327 27.56 -40.41 15.16
C HIS A 327 27.45 -41.76 14.45
N GLN A 328 26.38 -41.97 13.68
CA GLN A 328 26.16 -43.21 12.95
C GLN A 328 27.17 -43.37 11.82
N ASP A 329 27.42 -42.29 11.08
CA ASP A 329 28.38 -42.27 9.99
C ASP A 329 29.80 -42.54 10.52
N PHE A 330 30.18 -41.95 11.66
CA PHE A 330 31.47 -42.23 12.30
C PHE A 330 31.65 -43.70 12.68
N ILE A 331 30.63 -44.31 13.29
CA ILE A 331 30.65 -45.75 13.61
C ILE A 331 30.76 -46.59 12.33
N GLY A 332 30.02 -46.22 11.28
CA GLY A 332 30.11 -46.86 9.98
C GLY A 332 31.52 -46.78 9.39
N ARG A 333 32.16 -45.62 9.48
CA ARG A 333 33.52 -45.39 9.00
C ARG A 333 34.56 -46.24 9.74
N ILE A 334 34.45 -46.35 11.06
CA ILE A 334 35.29 -47.25 11.88
C ILE A 334 35.14 -48.70 11.44
N LYS A 335 33.90 -49.17 11.23
CA LYS A 335 33.63 -50.54 10.77
C LYS A 335 34.25 -50.80 9.40
N ASN A 336 34.13 -49.87 8.47
CA ASN A 336 34.73 -50.01 7.14
C ASN A 336 36.26 -50.10 7.24
N TYR A 337 36.91 -49.27 8.06
CA TYR A 337 38.35 -49.39 8.30
C TYR A 337 38.75 -50.71 8.95
N SER A 338 37.95 -51.21 9.90
CA SER A 338 38.23 -52.51 10.51
C SER A 338 38.18 -53.64 9.48
N GLN A 339 37.21 -53.61 8.56
CA GLN A 339 37.12 -54.58 7.48
C GLN A 339 38.32 -54.44 6.54
N GLU A 340 38.57 -53.24 6.01
CA GLU A 340 39.66 -53.00 5.06
C GLU A 340 41.04 -53.41 5.59
N LEU A 341 41.35 -53.10 6.84
CA LEU A 341 42.68 -53.30 7.42
C LEU A 341 42.88 -54.67 8.07
N LEU A 342 41.83 -55.31 8.58
CA LEU A 342 41.90 -56.63 9.25
C LEU A 342 41.51 -57.79 8.31
N ASN A 343 41.33 -57.52 7.01
CA ASN A 343 40.82 -58.41 5.95
C ASN A 343 41.59 -59.72 5.69
N SER A 344 42.56 -60.13 6.53
CA SER A 344 43.18 -61.45 6.46
C SER A 344 42.34 -62.58 7.08
N GLY A 345 41.12 -62.29 7.55
CA GLY A 345 40.14 -63.29 8.02
C GLY A 345 40.48 -63.97 9.36
N THR A 346 41.61 -63.61 9.97
CA THR A 346 42.12 -64.23 11.21
C THR A 346 41.83 -63.42 12.48
N ILE A 347 41.41 -62.16 12.35
CA ILE A 347 41.23 -61.23 13.48
C ILE A 347 39.76 -60.78 13.57
N GLU A 348 39.09 -61.13 14.67
CA GLU A 348 37.71 -60.72 14.96
C GLU A 348 37.67 -59.28 15.54
N PHE A 349 36.86 -58.39 14.96
CA PHE A 349 36.70 -57.01 15.44
C PHE A 349 35.33 -56.81 16.10
N THR A 350 35.35 -56.32 17.35
CA THR A 350 34.14 -55.99 18.11
C THR A 350 34.13 -54.51 18.49
N LEU A 351 33.07 -53.80 18.13
CA LEU A 351 32.85 -52.40 18.48
C LEU A 351 31.70 -52.27 19.48
N LYS A 352 31.97 -51.73 20.67
CA LYS A 352 30.99 -51.40 21.70
C LYS A 352 30.84 -49.89 21.83
N VAL A 353 29.62 -49.38 21.77
CA VAL A 353 29.34 -47.94 21.83
C VAL A 353 28.36 -47.68 22.96
N GLU A 354 28.68 -46.77 23.87
CA GLU A 354 27.75 -46.34 24.92
C GLU A 354 26.62 -45.46 24.37
N ASP A 355 25.41 -45.62 24.91
CA ASP A 355 24.24 -44.83 24.47
C ASP A 355 24.41 -43.32 24.66
N VAL A 356 25.26 -42.91 25.60
CA VAL A 356 25.60 -41.51 25.90
C VAL A 356 26.31 -40.86 24.70
N PHE A 357 27.04 -41.63 23.89
CA PHE A 357 27.73 -41.13 22.70
C PHE A 357 26.78 -40.41 21.74
N TYR A 358 25.62 -41.01 21.43
CA TYR A 358 24.63 -40.45 20.49
C TYR A 358 24.00 -39.13 20.96
N LYS A 359 24.19 -38.76 22.23
CA LYS A 359 23.67 -37.51 22.81
C LYS A 359 24.76 -36.46 23.02
N THR A 360 26.03 -36.82 22.85
CA THR A 360 27.18 -35.96 23.09
C THR A 360 27.52 -35.15 21.84
N ALA A 361 27.78 -33.86 21.98
CA ALA A 361 28.18 -33.00 20.86
C ALA A 361 29.62 -33.32 20.41
N ILE A 362 29.78 -33.83 19.18
CA ILE A 362 31.09 -34.16 18.59
C ILE A 362 31.46 -33.18 17.48
N ASN A 363 32.69 -32.66 17.53
CA ASN A 363 33.21 -31.74 16.52
C ASN A 363 34.08 -32.46 15.46
N ASN A 364 34.34 -31.79 14.35
CA ASN A 364 35.06 -32.36 13.21
C ASN A 364 36.54 -32.65 13.52
N GLU A 365 37.13 -31.87 14.42
CA GLU A 365 38.52 -32.06 14.87
C GLU A 365 38.69 -33.33 15.71
N TRP A 366 37.74 -33.59 16.60
CA TRP A 366 37.69 -34.82 17.40
C TRP A 366 37.50 -36.03 16.48
N LEU A 367 36.54 -35.97 15.54
CA LEU A 367 36.31 -37.04 14.56
C LEU A 367 37.60 -37.41 13.82
N ARG A 368 38.31 -36.40 13.30
CA ARG A 368 39.57 -36.57 12.59
C ARG A 368 40.63 -37.24 13.48
N THR A 369 40.81 -36.70 14.68
CA THR A 369 41.79 -37.21 15.66
C THR A 369 41.52 -38.67 16.00
N GLN A 370 40.25 -39.02 16.24
CA GLN A 370 39.86 -40.38 16.57
C GLN A 370 39.97 -41.32 15.38
N LEU A 371 39.58 -40.91 14.16
CA LEU A 371 39.78 -41.74 12.96
C LEU A 371 41.26 -42.06 12.74
N SER A 372 42.14 -41.07 12.90
CA SER A 372 43.59 -41.28 12.82
C SER A 372 44.07 -42.28 13.88
N LYS A 373 43.60 -42.18 15.13
CA LYS A 373 43.94 -43.12 16.21
C LYS A 373 43.45 -44.54 15.91
N VAL A 374 42.21 -44.68 15.43
CA VAL A 374 41.62 -45.95 15.02
C VAL A 374 42.44 -46.59 13.91
N LYS A 375 42.73 -45.86 12.83
CA LYS A 375 43.56 -46.38 11.73
C LYS A 375 44.92 -46.86 12.22
N ALA A 376 45.60 -46.06 13.06
CA ALA A 376 46.91 -46.42 13.59
C ALA A 376 46.85 -47.71 14.43
N HIS A 377 45.85 -47.84 15.31
CA HIS A 377 45.66 -49.05 16.11
C HIS A 377 45.32 -50.28 15.25
N LEU A 378 44.42 -50.13 14.28
CA LEU A 378 44.06 -51.23 13.38
C LEU A 378 45.24 -51.67 12.50
N LYS A 379 46.03 -50.74 11.95
CA LYS A 379 47.26 -51.04 11.19
C LYS A 379 48.28 -51.79 12.07
N ALA A 380 48.45 -51.37 13.33
CA ALA A 380 49.34 -52.04 14.28
C ALA A 380 48.84 -53.45 14.65
N ALA A 381 47.54 -53.61 14.86
CA ALA A 381 46.90 -54.90 15.15
C ALA A 381 47.03 -55.89 13.97
N ALA A 382 46.80 -55.42 12.74
CA ALA A 382 46.96 -56.24 11.53
C ALA A 382 48.39 -56.77 11.33
N SER A 383 49.39 -56.08 11.89
CA SER A 383 50.81 -56.48 11.78
C SER A 383 51.24 -57.51 12.83
N ARG A 384 50.35 -57.89 13.77
CA ARG A 384 50.62 -58.86 14.85
C ARG A 384 50.04 -60.24 14.50
N PRO A 385 50.88 -61.26 14.23
CA PRO A 385 50.40 -62.58 13.80
C PRO A 385 49.75 -63.42 14.91
N ASP A 386 49.94 -63.06 16.18
CA ASP A 386 49.41 -63.74 17.37
C ASP A 386 48.03 -63.22 17.82
N LEU A 387 47.63 -62.06 17.31
CA LEU A 387 46.39 -61.39 17.71
C LEU A 387 45.20 -62.02 16.98
N LYS A 388 44.20 -62.48 17.74
CA LYS A 388 42.98 -63.09 17.18
C LYS A 388 41.73 -62.22 17.31
N LYS A 389 41.76 -61.22 18.19
CA LYS A 389 40.62 -60.33 18.45
C LYS A 389 41.10 -58.91 18.72
N VAL A 390 40.32 -57.93 18.29
CA VAL A 390 40.50 -56.50 18.60
C VAL A 390 39.18 -55.98 19.14
N HIS A 391 39.19 -55.34 20.31
CA HIS A 391 37.99 -54.74 20.89
C HIS A 391 38.17 -53.23 20.96
N LEU A 392 37.16 -52.50 20.48
CA LEU A 392 37.09 -51.05 20.54
C LEU A 392 35.84 -50.65 21.31
N SER A 393 35.99 -49.89 22.39
CA SER A 393 34.89 -49.26 23.10
C SER A 393 34.92 -47.74 22.93
N ILE A 394 33.74 -47.14 22.78
CA ILE A 394 33.53 -45.70 22.83
C ILE A 394 32.85 -45.40 24.15
N GLU A 395 33.58 -44.75 25.06
CA GLU A 395 33.11 -44.39 26.41
C GLU A 395 33.05 -42.86 26.52
N CYS A 396 31.99 -42.33 27.13
CA CYS A 396 31.82 -40.89 27.30
C CYS A 396 31.72 -40.51 28.78
N ILE A 397 32.66 -39.69 29.27
CA ILE A 397 32.72 -39.21 30.65
C ILE A 397 32.69 -37.67 30.63
N ASN A 398 31.72 -37.06 31.33
CA ASN A 398 31.58 -35.60 31.44
C ASN A 398 31.57 -34.88 30.08
N ASP A 399 30.72 -35.33 29.15
CA ASP A 399 30.59 -34.80 27.78
C ASP A 399 31.87 -34.89 26.91
N GLN A 400 32.89 -35.64 27.35
CA GLN A 400 34.05 -36.00 26.55
C GLN A 400 34.02 -37.48 26.22
N CYS A 401 34.08 -37.80 24.93
CA CYS A 401 34.14 -39.19 24.47
C CYS A 401 35.59 -39.57 24.16
N GLU A 402 35.98 -40.77 24.59
CA GLU A 402 37.28 -41.37 24.33
C GLU A 402 37.12 -42.77 23.74
N LEU A 403 38.11 -43.16 22.95
CA LEU A 403 38.22 -44.50 22.40
C LEU A 403 39.16 -45.33 23.28
N ARG A 404 38.71 -46.51 23.70
CA ARG A 404 39.56 -47.51 24.36
C ARG A 404 39.73 -48.74 23.47
N PHE A 405 40.98 -49.16 23.33
CA PHE A 405 41.36 -50.35 22.58
C PHE A 405 41.78 -51.42 23.59
N GLU A 406 41.17 -52.60 23.51
CA GLU A 406 41.42 -53.76 24.38
C GLU A 406 41.91 -54.97 23.58
#